data_AF-A0A1G2BKN2-F1
#
_entry.id   AF-A0A1G2BKN2-F1
#
_cell.length_a   1.000
_cell.length_b   1.000
_cell.length_c   1.000
_cell.angle_alpha   90.00
_cell.angle_beta   90.00
_cell.angle_gamma   90.00
#
_symmetry.space_group_name_H-M   'P 1'
#
loop_
_entity.id
_entity.type
_entity.pdbx_description
1 polymer ?
#
loop_
_entity_poly.entity_id
_entity_poly.type
_entity_poly.pdbx_seq_one_letter_code
_entity_poly.pdbx_strand_id
1 'polypeptide(L)'
;MAKYGNWTQGQFEALINILGEENALALIQGDVEVTFQLCARKFFDKNGRRIPPRGLVAAVCDSNPNYRPNQPNSDYAGRLARLQQAGFTVGISADEFEARTSALLSVVEQNEQIKNLLKGVYLPIVIQQQMNIANLGEVTEKLVEAAGASYCRQFPNRSFTNHRKGELAGQISIVEGSRYERLIKKIASDLVVGIYFPACLQGFSVHAQREQATTLPEGFILSGPLETAMGWTMYPDVLGRDWNTPGYDCSAVQWQSAGYSLYFVASDDRAGFGRGADLGDAGGRCSGGLFILG
;
A
#
# COMPACT_ATOMS: atom_id res chain seq x y z
N MET A 1 8.85 -45.44 -10.10
CA MET A 1 7.40 -45.11 -9.98
C MET A 1 7.07 -44.90 -8.52
N ALA A 2 6.74 -43.67 -8.11
CA ALA A 2 6.31 -43.39 -6.75
C ALA A 2 4.87 -43.89 -6.58
N LYS A 3 4.70 -45.01 -5.89
CA LYS A 3 3.42 -45.74 -5.83
C LYS A 3 2.37 -45.07 -4.93
N TYR A 4 2.79 -44.10 -4.10
CA TYR A 4 1.93 -43.22 -3.30
C TYR A 4 2.66 -41.90 -3.11
N GLY A 5 2.35 -40.90 -3.95
CA GLY A 5 2.75 -39.53 -3.64
C GLY A 5 1.98 -39.05 -2.40
N ASN A 6 2.57 -38.15 -1.60
CA ASN A 6 1.94 -37.53 -0.43
C ASN A 6 0.81 -36.55 -0.80
N TRP A 7 0.07 -36.83 -1.87
CA TRP A 7 -1.01 -36.00 -2.36
C TRP A 7 -2.30 -36.35 -1.63
N THR A 8 -2.96 -35.34 -1.09
CA THR A 8 -4.30 -35.51 -0.51
C THR A 8 -5.33 -35.67 -1.63
N GLN A 9 -6.47 -36.27 -1.32
CA GLN A 9 -7.58 -36.39 -2.27
C GLN A 9 -8.01 -35.00 -2.82
N GLY A 10 -8.06 -33.98 -1.97
CA GLY A 10 -8.35 -32.61 -2.40
C GLY A 10 -7.32 -32.00 -3.35
N GLN A 11 -6.05 -32.42 -3.27
CA GLN A 11 -5.02 -31.98 -4.24
C GLN A 11 -5.20 -32.65 -5.60
N PHE A 12 -5.66 -33.91 -5.64
CA PHE A 12 -6.04 -34.57 -6.89
C PHE A 12 -7.25 -33.89 -7.53
N GLU A 13 -8.29 -33.61 -6.75
CA GLU A 13 -9.49 -32.91 -7.24
C GLU A 13 -9.15 -31.53 -7.78
N ALA A 14 -8.31 -30.76 -7.07
CA ALA A 14 -7.85 -29.46 -7.54
C ALA A 14 -7.08 -29.55 -8.87
N LEU A 15 -6.22 -30.56 -9.03
CA LEU A 15 -5.48 -30.77 -10.28
C LEU A 15 -6.40 -31.13 -11.44
N ILE A 16 -7.35 -32.05 -11.23
CA ILE A 16 -8.34 -32.41 -12.26
C ILE A 16 -9.21 -31.21 -12.62
N ASN A 17 -9.60 -30.38 -11.66
CA ASN A 17 -10.34 -29.14 -11.92
C ASN A 17 -9.52 -28.12 -12.75
N ILE A 18 -8.20 -28.10 -12.60
CA ILE A 18 -7.31 -27.24 -13.40
C ILE A 18 -7.19 -27.76 -14.83
N LEU A 19 -7.02 -29.07 -15.00
CA LEU A 19 -6.83 -29.70 -16.30
C LEU A 19 -8.14 -29.77 -17.10
N GLY A 20 -9.26 -29.98 -16.41
CA GLY A 20 -10.50 -30.49 -16.99
C GLY A 20 -10.44 -32.01 -17.17
N GLU A 21 -11.56 -32.70 -16.93
CA GLU A 21 -11.63 -34.18 -16.96
C GLU A 21 -11.21 -34.76 -18.32
N GLU A 22 -11.65 -34.15 -19.42
CA GLU A 22 -11.32 -34.57 -20.78
C GLU A 22 -9.81 -34.52 -21.08
N ASN A 23 -9.15 -33.40 -20.74
CA ASN A 23 -7.71 -33.25 -20.92
C ASN A 23 -6.92 -34.17 -19.98
N ALA A 24 -7.42 -34.41 -18.76
CA ALA A 24 -6.78 -35.34 -17.83
C ALA A 24 -6.82 -36.78 -18.36
N LEU A 25 -7.93 -37.20 -18.97
CA LEU A 25 -8.05 -38.52 -19.59
C LEU A 25 -7.17 -38.65 -20.84
N ALA A 26 -7.17 -37.65 -21.73
CA ALA A 26 -6.29 -37.61 -22.90
C ALA A 26 -4.81 -37.68 -22.50
N LEU A 27 -4.43 -37.03 -21.38
CA LEU A 27 -3.08 -37.07 -20.84
C LEU A 27 -2.69 -38.47 -20.32
N ILE A 28 -3.62 -39.17 -19.66
CA ILE A 28 -3.42 -40.54 -19.18
C ILE A 28 -3.30 -41.52 -20.35
N GLN A 29 -4.05 -41.28 -21.43
CA GLN A 29 -4.06 -42.11 -22.64
C GLN A 29 -2.84 -41.88 -23.53
N GLY A 30 -2.11 -40.78 -23.33
CA GLY A 30 -0.93 -40.41 -24.12
C GLY A 30 -1.26 -39.63 -25.39
N ASP A 31 -2.48 -39.13 -25.51
CA ASP A 31 -2.95 -38.36 -26.68
C ASP A 31 -2.50 -36.88 -26.63
N VAL A 32 -2.10 -36.40 -25.45
CA VAL A 32 -1.57 -35.06 -25.23
C VAL A 32 -0.34 -35.09 -24.33
N GLU A 33 0.60 -34.17 -24.57
CA GLU A 33 1.80 -33.98 -23.73
C GLU A 33 1.66 -32.73 -22.86
N VAL A 34 2.14 -32.81 -21.61
CA VAL A 34 2.20 -31.66 -20.70
C VAL A 34 3.62 -31.14 -20.62
N THR A 35 3.79 -29.85 -20.92
CA THR A 35 5.02 -29.11 -20.64
C THR A 35 4.82 -28.27 -19.38
N PHE A 36 5.66 -28.49 -18.36
CA PHE A 36 5.67 -27.67 -17.17
C PHE A 36 6.54 -26.43 -17.40
N GLN A 37 5.91 -25.26 -17.43
CA GLN A 37 6.61 -23.99 -17.35
C GLN A 37 6.50 -23.42 -15.94
N LEU A 38 7.63 -22.99 -15.39
CA LEU A 38 7.65 -22.17 -14.18
C LEU A 38 7.06 -20.80 -14.52
N CYS A 39 5.76 -20.65 -14.26
CA CYS A 39 5.13 -19.34 -14.31
C CYS A 39 5.81 -18.42 -13.28
N ALA A 40 6.20 -17.23 -13.71
CA ALA A 40 6.74 -16.22 -12.82
C ALA A 40 5.78 -16.04 -11.63
N ARG A 41 6.28 -16.28 -10.41
CA ARG A 41 5.45 -16.21 -9.20
C ARG A 41 4.87 -14.80 -9.09
N LYS A 42 3.55 -14.70 -9.16
CA LYS A 42 2.83 -13.44 -8.95
C LYS A 42 2.87 -13.05 -7.48
N PHE A 43 3.19 -11.80 -7.19
CA PHE A 43 3.14 -11.24 -5.84
C PHE A 43 1.75 -10.72 -5.50
N PHE A 44 0.96 -10.34 -6.50
CA PHE A 44 -0.36 -9.74 -6.33
C PHE A 44 -1.43 -10.53 -7.08
N ASP A 45 -2.61 -10.65 -6.49
CA ASP A 45 -3.76 -11.36 -7.05
C ASP A 45 -4.45 -10.54 -8.15
N LYS A 46 -5.56 -11.06 -8.69
CA LYS A 46 -6.31 -10.40 -9.76
C LYS A 46 -6.94 -9.05 -9.37
N ASN A 47 -6.98 -8.73 -8.08
CA ASN A 47 -7.53 -7.49 -7.53
C ASN A 47 -6.42 -6.53 -7.05
N GLY A 48 -5.14 -6.85 -7.29
CA GLY A 48 -4.00 -6.07 -6.83
C GLY A 48 -3.70 -6.22 -5.33
N ARG A 49 -4.29 -7.20 -4.65
CA ARG A 49 -3.97 -7.52 -3.26
C ARG A 49 -2.76 -8.45 -3.20
N ARG A 50 -1.89 -8.25 -2.22
CA ARG A 50 -0.74 -9.12 -1.96
C ARG A 50 -1.20 -10.56 -1.70
N ILE A 51 -0.61 -11.51 -2.42
CA ILE A 51 -0.78 -12.95 -2.17
C ILE A 51 0.12 -13.32 -0.98
N PRO A 52 -0.42 -13.84 0.14
CA PRO A 52 0.40 -14.24 1.28
C PRO A 52 1.56 -15.17 0.86
N PRO A 53 2.82 -14.87 1.25
CA PRO A 53 3.93 -15.75 0.98
C PRO A 53 3.81 -17.04 1.79
N ARG A 54 4.43 -18.13 1.30
CA ARG A 54 4.57 -19.34 2.09
C ARG A 54 5.38 -19.04 3.36
N GLY A 55 4.94 -19.58 4.49
CA GLY A 55 5.62 -19.43 5.78
C GLY A 55 5.34 -18.11 6.49
N LEU A 56 4.36 -17.32 6.05
CA LEU A 56 3.89 -16.17 6.82
C LEU A 56 3.33 -16.62 8.17
N VAL A 57 3.77 -16.00 9.26
CA VAL A 57 3.39 -16.41 10.62
C VAL A 57 2.37 -15.45 11.23
N ALA A 58 2.55 -14.14 11.05
CA ALA A 58 1.61 -13.15 11.55
C ALA A 58 0.22 -13.24 10.89
N ALA A 59 -0.79 -12.76 11.63
CA ALA A 59 -2.18 -12.96 11.26
C ALA A 59 -2.55 -12.26 9.95
N VAL A 60 -3.35 -12.97 9.15
CA VAL A 60 -3.99 -12.48 7.93
C VAL A 60 -5.43 -12.97 7.91
N CYS A 61 -6.33 -12.10 7.48
CA CYS A 61 -7.72 -12.43 7.17
C CYS A 61 -8.06 -12.01 5.73
N ASP A 62 -9.26 -12.34 5.28
CA ASP A 62 -9.74 -11.89 3.98
C ASP A 62 -9.97 -10.36 3.98
N SER A 63 -9.63 -9.71 2.87
CA SER A 63 -9.98 -8.30 2.67
C SER A 63 -11.49 -8.14 2.63
N ASN A 64 -12.02 -7.15 3.35
CA ASN A 64 -13.44 -6.82 3.31
C ASN A 64 -13.73 -5.95 2.07
N PRO A 65 -14.47 -6.45 1.07
CA PRO A 65 -14.69 -5.73 -0.19
C PRO A 65 -15.52 -4.45 -0.03
N ASN A 66 -16.21 -4.28 1.10
CA ASN A 66 -16.98 -3.08 1.40
C ASN A 66 -16.08 -1.89 1.78
N TYR A 67 -14.81 -2.12 2.12
CA TYR A 67 -13.85 -1.09 2.46
C TYR A 67 -12.84 -1.01 1.34
N ARG A 68 -13.07 -0.13 0.35
CA ARG A 68 -12.16 0.03 -0.79
C ARG A 68 -12.12 1.48 -1.26
N PRO A 69 -10.92 2.03 -1.52
CA PRO A 69 -10.81 3.26 -2.28
C PRO A 69 -11.24 3.00 -3.74
N ASN A 70 -11.62 4.07 -4.43
CA ASN A 70 -11.87 4.03 -5.88
C ASN A 70 -10.68 4.66 -6.60
N GLN A 71 -10.29 4.11 -7.76
CA GLN A 71 -9.26 4.73 -8.58
C GLN A 71 -9.74 6.13 -9.02
N PRO A 72 -9.01 7.22 -8.72
CA PRO A 72 -9.38 8.55 -9.19
C PRO A 72 -9.09 8.71 -10.68
N ASN A 73 -9.72 9.72 -11.30
CA ASN A 73 -9.33 10.21 -12.61
C ASN A 73 -7.91 10.84 -12.56
N SER A 74 -7.20 10.79 -13.68
CA SER A 74 -5.90 11.45 -13.86
C SER A 74 -6.08 12.97 -13.90
N ASP A 75 -5.81 13.64 -12.80
CA ASP A 75 -5.88 15.11 -12.66
C ASP A 75 -4.63 15.65 -11.97
N TYR A 76 -3.46 15.49 -12.60
CA TYR A 76 -2.16 15.83 -11.99
C TYR A 76 -2.10 17.30 -11.54
N ALA A 77 -2.61 18.22 -12.34
CA ALA A 77 -2.69 19.64 -12.00
C ALA A 77 -3.54 19.89 -10.74
N GLY A 78 -4.74 19.32 -10.65
CA GLY A 78 -5.57 19.44 -9.45
C GLY A 78 -4.95 18.80 -8.20
N ARG A 79 -4.25 17.66 -8.36
CA ARG A 79 -3.52 17.02 -7.26
C ARG A 79 -2.37 17.88 -6.75
N LEU A 80 -1.61 18.53 -7.65
CA LEU A 80 -0.55 19.48 -7.28
C LEU A 80 -1.12 20.76 -6.65
N ALA A 81 -2.25 21.28 -7.15
CA ALA A 81 -2.89 22.47 -6.58
C ALA A 81 -3.29 22.25 -5.10
N ARG A 82 -3.69 21.04 -4.72
CA ARG A 82 -3.99 20.70 -3.31
C ARG A 82 -2.76 20.78 -2.41
N LEU A 83 -1.57 20.44 -2.93
CA LEU A 83 -0.31 20.63 -2.20
C LEU A 83 -0.01 22.11 -1.98
N GLN A 84 -0.18 22.93 -3.02
CA GLN A 84 0.02 24.38 -2.92
C GLN A 84 -0.93 25.00 -1.89
N GLN A 85 -2.21 24.63 -1.91
CA GLN A 85 -3.20 25.07 -0.93
C GLN A 85 -2.89 24.60 0.50
N ALA A 86 -2.16 23.49 0.65
CA ALA A 86 -1.67 23.01 1.93
C ALA A 86 -0.36 23.68 2.38
N GLY A 87 0.13 24.67 1.62
CA GLY A 87 1.31 25.47 1.98
C GLY A 87 2.64 24.92 1.47
N PHE A 88 2.62 23.89 0.61
CA PHE A 88 3.85 23.37 0.01
C PHE A 88 4.23 24.13 -1.25
N THR A 89 5.51 24.45 -1.40
CA THR A 89 6.06 24.81 -2.71
C THR A 89 6.04 23.57 -3.60
N VAL A 90 5.39 23.67 -4.76
CA VAL A 90 5.37 22.60 -5.76
C VAL A 90 6.49 22.85 -6.75
N GLY A 91 7.54 22.04 -6.67
CA GLY A 91 8.73 22.13 -7.53
C GLY A 91 8.66 21.33 -8.83
N ILE A 92 7.47 20.94 -9.30
CA ILE A 92 7.28 20.10 -10.50
C ILE A 92 6.03 20.56 -11.27
N SER A 93 6.07 20.50 -12.60
CA SER A 93 4.89 20.78 -13.43
C SER A 93 3.92 19.59 -13.48
N ALA A 94 2.68 19.81 -13.91
CA ALA A 94 1.72 18.72 -14.11
C ALA A 94 2.22 17.73 -15.18
N ASP A 95 2.76 18.23 -16.29
CA ASP A 95 3.29 17.42 -17.39
C ASP A 95 4.48 16.56 -16.95
N GLU A 96 5.41 17.14 -16.16
CA GLU A 96 6.55 16.39 -15.63
C GLU A 96 6.11 15.33 -14.62
N PHE A 97 5.13 15.66 -13.77
CA PHE A 97 4.57 14.71 -12.81
C PHE A 97 3.87 13.54 -13.53
N GLU A 98 3.11 13.82 -14.59
CA GLU A 98 2.48 12.80 -15.43
C GLU A 98 3.52 11.93 -16.15
N ALA A 99 4.56 12.53 -16.72
CA ALA A 99 5.62 11.81 -17.41
C ALA A 99 6.37 10.85 -16.47
N ARG A 100 6.79 11.33 -15.29
CA ARG A 100 7.46 10.51 -14.27
C ARG A 100 6.54 9.39 -13.75
N THR A 101 5.27 9.69 -13.54
CA THR A 101 4.27 8.69 -13.14
C THR A 101 4.10 7.61 -14.20
N SER A 102 3.98 7.99 -15.47
CA SER A 102 3.79 7.06 -16.58
C SER A 102 4.99 6.13 -16.75
N ALA A 103 6.21 6.65 -16.56
CA ALA A 103 7.42 5.84 -16.58
C ALA A 103 7.40 4.77 -15.46
N LEU A 104 7.01 5.14 -14.24
CA LEU A 104 6.90 4.19 -13.12
C LEU A 104 5.81 3.14 -13.35
N LEU A 105 4.65 3.55 -13.85
CA LEU A 105 3.56 2.63 -14.18
C LEU A 105 3.99 1.63 -15.26
N SER A 106 4.75 2.08 -16.26
CA SER A 106 5.28 1.22 -17.32
C SER A 106 6.19 0.12 -16.77
N VAL A 107 7.07 0.45 -15.81
CA VAL A 107 7.93 -0.54 -15.13
C VAL A 107 7.12 -1.61 -14.41
N VAL A 108 6.01 -1.22 -13.76
CA VAL A 108 5.13 -2.18 -13.07
C VAL A 108 4.36 -3.04 -14.08
N GLU A 109 3.80 -2.44 -15.13
CA GLU A 109 3.02 -3.13 -16.16
C GLU A 109 3.85 -4.18 -16.91
N GLN A 110 5.11 -3.87 -17.21
CA GLN A 110 6.03 -4.76 -17.93
C GLN A 110 6.56 -5.92 -17.08
N ASN A 111 6.34 -5.91 -15.76
CA ASN A 111 6.84 -6.94 -14.87
C ASN A 111 5.74 -7.95 -14.51
N GLU A 112 5.81 -9.15 -15.10
CA GLU A 112 4.84 -10.24 -14.90
C GLU A 112 4.58 -10.63 -13.44
N GLN A 113 5.56 -10.44 -12.55
CA GLN A 113 5.40 -10.78 -11.14
C GLN A 113 4.57 -9.75 -10.37
N ILE A 114 4.54 -8.49 -10.82
CA ILE A 114 3.95 -7.37 -10.07
C ILE A 114 2.90 -6.56 -10.83
N LYS A 115 2.72 -6.75 -12.14
CA LYS A 115 1.74 -6.01 -12.96
C LYS A 115 0.32 -6.04 -12.41
N ASN A 116 -0.03 -7.13 -11.73
CA ASN A 116 -1.31 -7.29 -11.05
C ASN A 116 -1.57 -6.24 -9.96
N LEU A 117 -0.53 -5.62 -9.41
CA LEU A 117 -0.65 -4.52 -8.47
C LEU A 117 -1.46 -3.34 -9.05
N LEU A 118 -1.34 -3.09 -10.37
CA LEU A 118 -2.09 -2.05 -11.08
C LEU A 118 -3.58 -2.39 -11.26
N LYS A 119 -4.03 -3.58 -10.85
CA LYS A 119 -5.45 -3.92 -10.75
C LYS A 119 -6.08 -3.39 -9.46
N GLY A 120 -5.26 -3.01 -8.47
CA GLY A 120 -5.69 -2.28 -7.28
C GLY A 120 -5.63 -0.77 -7.48
N VAL A 121 -6.03 -0.02 -6.44
CA VAL A 121 -5.92 1.44 -6.46
C VAL A 121 -4.46 1.86 -6.29
N TYR A 122 -4.06 2.84 -7.10
CA TYR A 122 -2.75 3.47 -7.04
C TYR A 122 -2.86 4.98 -7.15
N LEU A 123 -2.06 5.68 -6.37
CA LEU A 123 -2.08 7.13 -6.23
C LEU A 123 -0.69 7.68 -6.50
N PRO A 124 -0.45 8.31 -7.65
CA PRO A 124 0.78 9.06 -7.89
C PRO A 124 0.89 10.19 -6.86
N ILE A 125 2.01 10.32 -6.17
CA ILE A 125 2.19 11.39 -5.19
C ILE A 125 3.53 12.09 -5.39
N VAL A 126 3.62 13.31 -4.86
CA VAL A 126 4.86 14.09 -4.82
C VAL A 126 5.25 14.36 -3.37
N ILE A 127 6.49 14.08 -3.00
CA ILE A 127 7.03 14.42 -1.68
C ILE A 127 8.19 15.41 -1.89
N GLN A 128 8.05 16.60 -1.29
CA GLN A 128 8.94 17.74 -1.52
C GLN A 128 10.27 17.58 -0.77
N GLN A 129 11.38 17.96 -1.41
CA GLN A 129 12.73 17.93 -0.83
C GLN A 129 12.87 18.82 0.42
N GLN A 130 12.09 19.91 0.50
CA GLN A 130 12.20 20.91 1.57
C GLN A 130 11.83 20.39 2.96
N MET A 131 11.41 19.13 3.08
CA MET A 131 11.23 18.47 4.35
C MET A 131 12.60 18.09 4.92
N ASN A 132 13.19 18.95 5.74
CA ASN A 132 14.37 18.57 6.52
C ASN A 132 13.99 17.45 7.51
N ILE A 133 14.21 16.20 7.13
CA ILE A 133 13.87 15.03 7.94
C ILE A 133 14.97 14.74 8.97
N ALA A 134 15.31 15.74 9.79
CA ALA A 134 16.12 15.52 10.98
C ALA A 134 15.30 14.80 12.08
N ASN A 135 14.01 15.08 12.14
CA ASN A 135 13.06 14.48 13.07
C ASN A 135 11.80 14.03 12.31
N LEU A 136 11.66 12.71 12.12
CA LEU A 136 10.53 12.14 11.39
C LEU A 136 9.17 12.48 12.05
N GLY A 137 9.15 12.63 13.38
CA GLY A 137 7.97 13.04 14.14
C GLY A 137 7.47 14.43 13.78
N GLU A 138 8.37 15.41 13.77
CA GLU A 138 8.04 16.81 13.42
C GLU A 138 7.56 16.95 11.97
N VAL A 139 8.20 16.23 11.05
CA VAL A 139 7.77 16.23 9.65
C VAL A 139 6.40 15.57 9.52
N THR A 140 6.20 14.42 10.17
CA THR A 140 4.89 13.73 10.18
C THR A 140 3.78 14.66 10.68
N GLU A 141 4.04 15.41 11.74
CA GLU A 141 3.06 16.32 12.32
C GLU A 141 2.61 17.40 11.32
N LYS A 142 3.57 18.06 10.64
CA LYS A 142 3.26 19.03 9.59
C LYS A 142 2.46 18.41 8.44
N LEU A 143 2.79 17.18 8.04
CA LEU A 143 2.07 16.50 6.96
C LEU A 143 0.66 16.07 7.38
N VAL A 144 0.46 15.66 8.63
CA VAL A 144 -0.87 15.35 9.18
C VAL A 144 -1.75 16.61 9.22
N GLU A 145 -1.18 17.76 9.56
CA GLU A 145 -1.89 19.05 9.52
C GLU A 145 -2.30 19.42 8.08
N ALA A 146 -1.39 19.27 7.11
CA ALA A 146 -1.69 19.47 5.70
C ALA A 146 -2.78 18.52 5.18
N ALA A 147 -2.71 17.24 5.55
CA ALA A 147 -3.71 16.24 5.23
C ALA A 147 -5.09 16.61 5.80
N GLY A 148 -5.14 17.02 7.06
CA GLY A 148 -6.37 17.48 7.71
C GLY A 148 -6.97 18.73 7.06
N ALA A 149 -6.13 19.71 6.72
CA ALA A 149 -6.58 20.92 6.04
C ALA A 149 -7.14 20.61 4.63
N SER A 150 -6.49 19.71 3.89
CA SER A 150 -6.98 19.26 2.58
C SER A 150 -8.31 18.51 2.70
N TYR A 151 -8.43 17.62 3.70
CA TYR A 151 -9.67 16.90 4.00
C TYR A 151 -10.84 17.84 4.30
N CYS A 152 -10.66 18.82 5.21
CA CYS A 152 -11.72 19.77 5.55
C CYS A 152 -12.08 20.70 4.38
N ARG A 153 -11.14 21.02 3.48
CA ARG A 153 -11.47 21.73 2.22
C ARG A 153 -12.31 20.88 1.27
N GLN A 154 -11.98 19.59 1.16
CA GLN A 154 -12.73 18.64 0.33
C GLN A 154 -14.13 18.34 0.89
N PHE A 155 -14.27 18.34 2.21
CA PHE A 155 -15.52 18.05 2.91
C PHE A 155 -15.82 19.15 3.96
N PRO A 156 -16.38 20.31 3.56
CA PRO A 156 -16.53 21.48 4.43
C PRO A 156 -17.34 21.25 5.72
N ASN A 157 -18.23 20.25 5.73
CA ASN A 157 -19.07 19.92 6.87
C ASN A 157 -18.51 18.76 7.73
N ARG A 158 -17.27 18.34 7.49
CA ARG A 158 -16.62 17.25 8.22
C ARG A 158 -15.40 17.75 8.98
N SER A 159 -15.04 17.04 10.04
CA SER A 159 -13.90 17.40 10.89
C SER A 159 -12.71 16.45 10.70
N PHE A 160 -11.50 16.95 10.89
CA PHE A 160 -10.29 16.13 10.99
C PHE A 160 -9.66 16.29 12.37
N THR A 161 -9.39 15.18 13.04
CA THR A 161 -8.73 15.19 14.37
C THR A 161 -7.37 14.52 14.32
N ASN A 162 -6.31 15.28 14.65
CA ASN A 162 -5.01 14.69 14.98
C ASN A 162 -5.00 14.33 16.47
N HIS A 163 -5.20 13.05 16.78
CA HIS A 163 -5.22 12.55 18.16
C HIS A 163 -3.82 12.51 18.79
N ARG A 164 -2.74 12.69 18.03
CA ARG A 164 -1.33 12.67 18.49
C ARG A 164 -0.67 14.04 18.39
N LYS A 165 -1.47 15.11 18.33
CA LYS A 165 -0.97 16.48 18.20
C LYS A 165 -0.04 16.83 19.37
N GLY A 166 1.16 17.28 19.06
CA GLY A 166 2.23 17.64 20.00
C GLY A 166 3.02 16.44 20.54
N GLU A 167 2.75 15.21 20.10
CA GLU A 167 3.32 13.99 20.68
C GLU A 167 4.30 13.26 19.75
N LEU A 168 4.52 13.72 18.51
CA LEU A 168 5.26 12.94 17.52
C LEU A 168 6.76 13.17 17.53
N ALA A 169 7.22 14.38 17.88
CA ALA A 169 8.63 14.76 17.82
C ALA A 169 9.52 13.79 18.62
N GLY A 170 10.48 13.16 17.93
CA GLY A 170 11.40 12.19 18.54
C GLY A 170 10.76 10.86 18.97
N GLN A 171 9.46 10.65 18.70
CA GLN A 171 8.73 9.45 19.12
C GLN A 171 8.47 8.45 17.99
N ILE A 172 8.88 8.76 16.75
CA ILE A 172 8.72 7.87 15.60
C ILE A 172 10.08 7.26 15.24
N SER A 173 10.14 5.94 15.20
CA SER A 173 11.32 5.20 14.70
C SER A 173 10.94 4.31 13.52
N ILE A 174 11.86 4.14 12.58
CA ILE A 174 11.68 3.27 11.42
C ILE A 174 11.79 1.80 11.88
N VAL A 175 10.91 0.96 11.32
CA VAL A 175 10.94 -0.48 11.55
C VAL A 175 11.96 -1.11 10.60
N GLU A 176 12.88 -1.91 11.14
CA GLU A 176 13.88 -2.62 10.35
C GLU A 176 13.22 -3.49 9.27
N GLY A 177 13.83 -3.51 8.06
CA GLY A 177 13.31 -4.28 6.93
C GLY A 177 12.12 -3.64 6.20
N SER A 178 11.54 -2.54 6.71
CA SER A 178 10.51 -1.77 6.01
C SER A 178 11.01 -1.05 4.75
N ARG A 179 12.34 -0.85 4.68
CA ARG A 179 13.06 -0.10 3.63
C ARG A 179 12.70 1.39 3.59
N TYR A 180 12.07 1.91 4.64
CA TYR A 180 11.60 3.30 4.71
C TYR A 180 12.75 4.31 4.66
N GLU A 181 13.94 3.93 5.13
CA GLU A 181 15.15 4.75 5.08
C GLU A 181 15.50 5.16 3.64
N ARG A 182 15.13 4.36 2.63
CA ARG A 182 15.37 4.70 1.22
C ARG A 182 14.54 5.90 0.79
N LEU A 183 13.28 5.97 1.23
CA LEU A 183 12.43 7.12 0.98
C LEU A 183 13.00 8.36 1.67
N ILE A 184 13.38 8.25 2.95
CA ILE A 184 13.98 9.36 3.71
C ILE A 184 15.24 9.89 3.02
N LYS A 185 16.14 9.00 2.61
CA LYS A 185 17.38 9.36 1.89
C LYS A 185 17.08 10.05 0.56
N LYS A 186 16.09 9.56 -0.21
CA LYS A 186 15.74 10.17 -1.50
C LYS A 186 15.13 11.55 -1.31
N ILE A 187 14.22 11.74 -0.36
CA ILE A 187 13.63 13.05 -0.04
C ILE A 187 14.72 14.07 0.34
N ALA A 188 15.73 13.66 1.10
CA ALA A 188 16.84 14.56 1.46
C ALA A 188 17.62 15.06 0.23
N SER A 189 17.67 14.27 -0.84
CA SER A 189 18.45 14.59 -2.05
C SER A 189 17.65 15.30 -3.14
N ASP A 190 16.34 15.06 -3.24
CA ASP A 190 15.55 15.40 -4.42
C ASP A 190 14.04 15.36 -4.14
N LEU A 191 13.26 15.99 -5.02
CA LEU A 191 11.81 15.83 -5.06
C LEU A 191 11.46 14.40 -5.51
N VAL A 192 10.62 13.75 -4.73
CA VAL A 192 10.18 12.38 -5.00
C VAL A 192 8.85 12.40 -5.73
N VAL A 193 8.81 11.80 -6.91
CA VAL A 193 7.58 11.28 -7.52
C VAL A 193 7.54 9.79 -7.24
N GLY A 194 6.40 9.28 -6.78
CA GLY A 194 6.23 7.85 -6.60
C GLY A 194 4.78 7.42 -6.62
N ILE A 195 4.55 6.12 -6.52
CA ILE A 195 3.22 5.53 -6.59
C ILE A 195 2.89 4.89 -5.24
N TYR A 196 1.84 5.39 -4.60
CA TYR A 196 1.29 4.86 -3.36
C TYR A 196 0.14 3.89 -3.64
N PHE A 197 0.22 2.67 -3.09
CA PHE A 197 -0.77 1.62 -3.23
C PHE A 197 -1.49 1.38 -1.89
N PRO A 198 -2.52 2.17 -1.56
CA PRO A 198 -3.07 2.27 -0.20
C PRO A 198 -3.75 1.00 0.32
N ALA A 199 -4.22 0.12 -0.57
CA ALA A 199 -5.08 -1.00 -0.20
C ALA A 199 -4.46 -2.38 -0.47
N CYS A 200 -3.24 -2.45 -1.01
CA CYS A 200 -2.67 -3.70 -1.49
C CYS A 200 -2.37 -4.73 -0.39
N LEU A 201 -2.25 -4.32 0.89
CA LEU A 201 -2.06 -5.21 2.04
C LEU A 201 -3.32 -5.30 2.93
N GLN A 202 -4.51 -5.13 2.36
CA GLN A 202 -5.73 -5.15 3.16
C GLN A 202 -5.98 -6.52 3.81
N GLY A 203 -6.34 -6.53 5.09
CA GLY A 203 -6.56 -7.77 5.85
C GLY A 203 -5.27 -8.43 6.36
N PHE A 204 -4.11 -7.80 6.20
CA PHE A 204 -2.89 -8.22 6.90
C PHE A 204 -2.80 -7.43 8.22
N SER A 205 -2.47 -8.10 9.32
CA SER A 205 -2.08 -7.39 10.57
C SER A 205 -0.84 -6.53 10.32
N VAL A 206 -0.57 -5.52 11.15
CA VAL A 206 0.63 -4.67 11.02
C VAL A 206 1.92 -5.52 11.06
N HIS A 207 1.96 -6.56 11.89
CA HIS A 207 3.06 -7.52 11.90
C HIS A 207 3.17 -8.29 10.57
N ALA A 208 2.05 -8.77 10.02
CA ALA A 208 2.06 -9.45 8.73
C ALA A 208 2.45 -8.53 7.57
N GLN A 209 2.07 -7.25 7.63
CA GLN A 209 2.48 -6.23 6.67
C GLN A 209 4.00 -5.99 6.71
N ARG A 210 4.61 -5.98 7.91
CA ARG A 210 6.07 -5.90 8.09
C ARG A 210 6.77 -7.15 7.55
N GLU A 211 6.24 -8.34 7.79
CA GLU A 211 6.75 -9.59 7.19
C GLU A 211 6.70 -9.54 5.65
N GLN A 212 5.67 -8.92 5.04
CA GLN A 212 5.59 -8.79 3.58
C GLN A 212 6.80 -8.08 2.99
N ALA A 213 7.29 -7.01 3.63
CA ALA A 213 8.39 -6.19 3.14
C ALA A 213 9.66 -7.01 2.87
N THR A 214 9.90 -8.06 3.67
CA THR A 214 11.05 -8.97 3.51
C THR A 214 10.95 -9.87 2.28
N THR A 215 9.72 -10.18 1.83
CA THR A 215 9.46 -11.11 0.73
C THR A 215 9.16 -10.44 -0.60
N LEU A 216 8.89 -9.14 -0.58
CA LEU A 216 8.62 -8.35 -1.78
C LEU A 216 9.91 -7.99 -2.53
N PRO A 217 9.84 -7.82 -3.87
CA PRO A 217 10.97 -7.31 -4.65
C PRO A 217 11.54 -6.03 -4.06
N GLU A 218 12.83 -5.79 -4.25
CA GLU A 218 13.57 -4.70 -3.59
C GLU A 218 12.95 -3.31 -3.85
N GLY A 219 12.30 -3.08 -4.99
CA GLY A 219 11.68 -1.80 -5.35
C GLY A 219 10.51 -1.35 -4.46
N PHE A 220 9.98 -2.23 -3.60
CA PHE A 220 8.88 -1.89 -2.70
C PHE A 220 9.36 -1.39 -1.35
N ILE A 221 8.72 -0.32 -0.88
CA ILE A 221 8.86 0.24 0.46
C ILE A 221 7.52 0.04 1.18
N LEU A 222 7.54 -0.48 2.41
CA LEU A 222 6.33 -0.55 3.22
C LEU A 222 5.88 0.87 3.57
N SER A 223 4.58 1.12 3.60
CA SER A 223 4.13 2.48 3.82
C SER A 223 4.21 2.98 5.25
N GLY A 224 4.60 4.24 5.38
CA GLY A 224 4.69 5.00 6.62
C GLY A 224 3.93 6.34 6.55
N PRO A 225 4.15 7.22 7.54
CA PRO A 225 3.33 8.41 7.69
C PRO A 225 3.49 9.45 6.58
N LEU A 226 4.65 9.52 5.91
CA LEU A 226 4.92 10.59 4.94
C LEU A 226 4.05 10.48 3.70
N GLU A 227 4.18 9.40 2.95
CA GLU A 227 3.39 9.10 1.76
C GLU A 227 1.92 8.92 2.07
N THR A 228 1.54 8.39 3.23
CA THR A 228 0.13 8.26 3.60
C THR A 228 -0.46 9.65 3.82
N ALA A 229 0.21 10.54 4.56
CA ALA A 229 -0.25 11.92 4.75
C ALA A 229 -0.24 12.73 3.44
N MET A 230 0.76 12.54 2.59
CA MET A 230 0.81 13.16 1.26
C MET A 230 -0.30 12.64 0.34
N GLY A 231 -0.58 11.34 0.40
CA GLY A 231 -1.74 10.73 -0.24
C GLY A 231 -3.04 11.36 0.23
N TRP A 232 -3.22 11.57 1.55
CA TRP A 232 -4.39 12.25 2.10
C TRP A 232 -4.47 13.73 1.73
N THR A 233 -3.34 14.39 1.53
CA THR A 233 -3.28 15.79 1.08
C THR A 233 -3.70 15.91 -0.38
N MET A 234 -3.21 15.03 -1.26
CA MET A 234 -3.49 15.06 -2.70
C MET A 234 -4.83 14.39 -3.06
N TYR A 235 -5.25 13.38 -2.29
CA TYR A 235 -6.41 12.54 -2.57
C TYR A 235 -7.38 12.39 -1.37
N PRO A 236 -7.81 13.48 -0.71
CA PRO A 236 -8.82 13.39 0.35
C PRO A 236 -10.15 12.79 -0.14
N ASP A 237 -10.51 13.00 -1.41
CA ASP A 237 -11.68 12.42 -2.09
C ASP A 237 -11.63 10.90 -2.23
N VAL A 238 -10.43 10.31 -2.22
CA VAL A 238 -10.22 8.87 -2.37
C VAL A 238 -9.99 8.22 -1.02
N LEU A 239 -9.03 8.75 -0.26
CA LEU A 239 -8.60 8.13 0.99
C LEU A 239 -9.51 8.50 2.17
N GLY A 240 -10.09 9.70 2.15
CA GLY A 240 -10.99 10.22 3.18
C GLY A 240 -12.47 10.20 2.80
N ARG A 241 -12.87 9.44 1.77
CA ARG A 241 -14.20 9.54 1.16
C ARG A 241 -15.34 9.37 2.16
N ASP A 242 -15.31 8.30 2.95
CA ASP A 242 -16.36 7.86 3.87
C ASP A 242 -15.90 6.67 4.72
N TRP A 243 -16.82 6.11 5.51
CA TRP A 243 -16.60 4.88 6.29
C TRP A 243 -16.17 3.67 5.45
N ASN A 244 -16.53 3.63 4.17
CA ASN A 244 -16.21 2.54 3.24
C ASN A 244 -14.81 2.67 2.62
N THR A 245 -13.93 3.46 3.22
CA THR A 245 -12.50 3.49 2.91
C THR A 245 -11.72 2.74 3.98
N PRO A 246 -10.61 2.05 3.64
CA PRO A 246 -9.81 1.36 4.65
C PRO A 246 -9.22 2.31 5.69
N GLY A 247 -8.93 1.77 6.88
CA GLY A 247 -7.91 2.36 7.75
C GLY A 247 -6.52 2.15 7.12
N TYR A 248 -5.69 3.20 7.08
CA TYR A 248 -4.37 3.15 6.46
C TYR A 248 -3.28 3.10 7.52
N ASP A 249 -2.70 1.92 7.70
CA ASP A 249 -1.65 1.67 8.68
C ASP A 249 -0.30 2.22 8.17
N CYS A 250 0.43 2.93 9.03
CA CYS A 250 1.79 3.41 8.79
C CYS A 250 2.82 2.35 9.24
N SER A 251 2.71 1.14 8.72
CA SER A 251 3.40 -0.05 9.23
C SER A 251 4.93 -0.05 9.10
N ALA A 252 5.49 0.86 8.30
CA ALA A 252 6.92 1.08 8.18
C ALA A 252 7.58 1.73 9.40
N VAL A 253 6.77 2.27 10.31
CA VAL A 253 7.26 2.92 11.53
C VAL A 253 6.61 2.31 12.77
N GLN A 254 7.15 2.68 13.92
CA GLN A 254 6.55 2.46 15.22
C GLN A 254 6.55 3.78 16.00
N TRP A 255 5.60 3.92 16.93
CA TRP A 255 5.45 5.13 17.76
C TRP A 255 5.68 4.79 19.23
N GLN A 256 6.67 5.39 19.87
CA GLN A 256 7.11 5.15 21.27
C GLN A 256 7.61 3.75 21.60
N SER A 257 6.98 2.68 21.08
CA SER A 257 7.35 1.29 21.32
C SER A 257 6.95 0.39 20.17
N ALA A 258 7.47 -0.84 20.15
CA ALA A 258 7.14 -1.84 19.14
C ALA A 258 5.66 -2.27 19.15
N GLY A 259 4.91 -1.96 20.22
CA GLY A 259 3.48 -2.26 20.36
C GLY A 259 2.56 -1.21 19.77
N TYR A 260 3.08 -0.10 19.22
CA TYR A 260 2.25 0.92 18.59
C TYR A 260 2.70 1.28 17.18
N SER A 261 1.72 1.49 16.31
CA SER A 261 1.86 2.06 14.98
C SER A 261 0.97 3.28 14.84
N LEU A 262 1.09 4.01 13.74
CA LEU A 262 0.25 5.17 13.41
C LEU A 262 -0.73 4.79 12.31
N TYR A 263 -1.86 5.48 12.22
CA TYR A 263 -2.80 5.26 11.13
C TYR A 263 -3.62 6.50 10.79
N PHE A 264 -4.20 6.49 9.58
CA PHE A 264 -5.27 7.39 9.16
C PHE A 264 -6.58 6.63 8.99
N VAL A 265 -7.70 7.24 9.37
CA VAL A 265 -9.03 6.64 9.19
C VAL A 265 -10.06 7.70 8.83
N ALA A 266 -11.07 7.29 8.07
CA ALA A 266 -12.24 8.10 7.75
C ALA A 266 -13.53 7.47 8.28
N SER A 267 -14.55 8.30 8.43
CA SER A 267 -15.94 7.96 8.69
C SER A 267 -16.82 8.93 7.89
N ASP A 268 -18.13 8.81 8.00
CA ASP A 268 -19.05 9.59 7.17
C ASP A 268 -19.09 11.09 7.53
N ASP A 269 -18.73 11.42 8.77
CA ASP A 269 -18.79 12.78 9.33
C ASP A 269 -17.41 13.34 9.75
N ARG A 270 -16.37 12.51 9.79
CA ARG A 270 -15.06 12.88 10.30
C ARG A 270 -13.94 12.01 9.74
N ALA A 271 -12.71 12.46 9.93
CA ALA A 271 -11.51 11.68 9.76
C ALA A 271 -10.50 11.96 10.87
N GLY A 272 -9.48 11.14 10.99
CA GLY A 272 -8.45 11.39 11.97
C GLY A 272 -7.16 10.62 11.75
N PHE A 273 -6.16 11.09 12.47
CA PHE A 273 -4.84 10.48 12.60
C PHE A 273 -4.63 10.06 14.05
N GLY A 274 -4.16 8.84 14.26
CA GLY A 274 -4.06 8.25 15.58
C GLY A 274 -3.02 7.15 15.67
N ARG A 275 -3.15 6.31 16.70
CA ARG A 275 -2.28 5.15 16.94
C ARG A 275 -3.07 3.85 16.98
N GLY A 276 -2.50 2.79 16.43
CA GLY A 276 -2.96 1.41 16.64
C GLY A 276 -2.14 0.75 17.74
N ALA A 277 -2.77 -0.09 18.56
CA ALA A 277 -2.15 -0.82 19.68
C ALA A 277 -2.17 -2.33 19.52
N ASP A 278 -3.11 -2.84 18.73
CA ASP A 278 -3.24 -4.27 18.45
C ASP A 278 -2.65 -4.57 17.08
N LEU A 279 -1.31 -4.64 17.03
CA LEU A 279 -0.57 -4.78 15.78
C LEU A 279 -0.57 -6.21 15.23
N GLY A 280 -0.97 -7.18 16.06
CA GLY A 280 -1.05 -8.60 15.71
C GLY A 280 -2.39 -8.99 15.11
N ASP A 281 -3.46 -8.24 15.39
CA ASP A 281 -4.79 -8.53 14.88
C ASP A 281 -4.98 -8.08 13.43
N ALA A 282 -5.50 -8.99 12.61
CA ALA A 282 -5.76 -8.74 11.21
C ALA A 282 -7.18 -8.18 11.00
N GLY A 283 -7.27 -6.93 10.57
CA GLY A 283 -8.54 -6.29 10.24
C GLY A 283 -8.80 -6.27 8.72
N GLY A 284 -9.86 -6.91 8.25
CA GLY A 284 -10.24 -6.91 6.83
C GLY A 284 -10.56 -5.52 6.26
N ARG A 285 -10.72 -4.50 7.13
CA ARG A 285 -10.95 -3.09 6.78
C ARG A 285 -9.71 -2.19 6.94
N CYS A 286 -8.56 -2.75 7.31
CA CYS A 286 -7.31 -2.01 7.48
C CYS A 286 -6.28 -2.49 6.46
N SER A 287 -5.38 -1.60 6.05
CA SER A 287 -4.35 -1.90 5.08
C SER A 287 -3.11 -1.06 5.34
N GLY A 288 -1.95 -1.72 5.31
CA GLY A 288 -0.69 -1.05 5.05
C GLY A 288 -0.55 -0.79 3.57
N GLY A 289 -0.15 0.42 3.20
CA GLY A 289 0.21 0.68 1.83
C GLY A 289 1.56 0.08 1.43
N LEU A 290 1.81 0.05 0.13
CA LEU A 290 3.15 -0.04 -0.42
C LEU A 290 3.46 1.22 -1.20
N PHE A 291 4.74 1.58 -1.26
CA PHE A 291 5.23 2.69 -2.05
C PHE A 291 6.31 2.23 -3.03
N ILE A 292 6.19 2.66 -4.29
CA ILE A 292 7.25 2.54 -5.30
C ILE A 292 7.88 3.91 -5.49
N LEU A 293 9.19 3.96 -5.28
CA LEU A 293 10.03 5.15 -5.45
C LEU A 293 10.42 5.32 -6.92
N GLY A 294 10.38 6.56 -7.43
CA GLY A 294 10.92 6.93 -8.74
C GLY A 294 11.92 8.08 -8.71
#